data_AF-A0A1M5Z2M3-F1
#
_entry.id   AF-A0A1M5Z2M3-F1
#
_cell.length_a   1.000
_cell.length_b   1.000
_cell.length_c   1.000
_cell.angle_alpha   90.00
_cell.angle_beta   90.00
_cell.angle_gamma   90.00
#
_symmetry.space_group_name_H-M   'P 1'
#
loop_
_entity.id
_entity.type
_entity.pdbx_description
1 polymer ?
#
loop_
_entity_poly.entity_id
_entity_poly.type
_entity_poly.pdbx_seq_one_letter_code
_entity_poly.pdbx_strand_id
1 'polypeptide(L)'
;MHDHDHNQDSHHEHDHDHASGHSHADEAHGHHHGGHDDLLKTKEEAAAFLQYTLQHNAHHDEELSGLVHSLQHLSLDKAAGEVASCIGALEEINARLEAVLKSLK
;
A
#
# COMPACT_ATOMS: atom_id res chain seq x y z
N MET A 1 39.09 -29.28 -14.19
CA MET A 1 38.58 -29.95 -12.98
C MET A 1 38.45 -28.87 -11.92
N HIS A 2 37.24 -28.66 -11.44
CA HIS A 2 36.91 -27.71 -10.37
C HIS A 2 37.02 -28.45 -9.04
N ASP A 3 37.72 -27.88 -8.06
CA ASP A 3 37.56 -28.23 -6.65
C ASP A 3 37.65 -26.94 -5.83
N HIS A 4 36.66 -26.74 -4.97
CA HIS A 4 36.42 -25.55 -4.14
C HIS A 4 37.12 -25.69 -2.79
N ASP A 5 37.54 -24.58 -2.19
CA ASP A 5 37.37 -24.41 -0.74
C ASP A 5 37.29 -22.92 -0.35
N HIS A 6 36.33 -22.60 0.50
CA HIS A 6 35.91 -21.26 0.90
C HIS A 6 36.65 -20.79 2.16
N ASN A 7 37.19 -19.58 2.14
CA ASN A 7 37.28 -18.77 3.37
C ASN A 7 37.35 -17.28 3.05
N GLN A 8 36.19 -16.61 2.98
CA GLN A 8 36.13 -15.16 3.11
C GLN A 8 35.33 -14.84 4.38
N ASP A 9 36.10 -14.71 5.45
CA ASP A 9 35.72 -14.05 6.70
C ASP A 9 35.37 -12.58 6.36
N SER A 10 34.08 -12.30 6.18
CA SER A 10 33.55 -10.95 6.03
C SER A 10 32.87 -10.57 7.34
N HIS A 11 33.60 -9.78 8.13
CA HIS A 11 33.11 -9.05 9.29
C HIS A 11 31.77 -8.35 8.99
N HIS A 12 30.72 -8.74 9.70
CA HIS A 12 29.55 -7.91 9.93
C HIS A 12 29.27 -7.84 11.43
N GLU A 13 29.94 -6.90 12.09
CA GLU A 13 29.50 -6.35 13.37
C GLU A 13 28.22 -5.54 13.11
N HIS A 14 27.08 -6.07 13.55
CA HIS A 14 25.88 -5.27 13.79
C HIS A 14 25.72 -5.09 15.29
N ASP A 15 26.25 -3.95 15.76
CA ASP A 15 25.95 -3.37 17.05
C ASP A 15 24.50 -2.86 17.03
N HIS A 16 23.64 -3.45 17.88
CA HIS A 16 22.32 -2.91 18.17
C HIS A 16 22.29 -2.51 19.64
N ASP A 17 22.72 -1.26 19.86
CA ASP A 17 22.55 -0.51 21.10
C ASP A 17 21.05 -0.36 21.39
N HIS A 18 20.58 -1.04 22.43
CA HIS A 18 19.23 -0.92 22.97
C HIS A 18 19.24 0.08 24.14
N ALA A 19 19.14 1.38 23.85
CA ALA A 19 18.76 2.35 24.85
C ALA A 19 18.18 3.63 24.23
N SER A 20 16.85 3.79 24.32
CA SER A 20 16.21 4.99 24.89
C SER A 20 14.69 4.85 24.80
N GLY A 21 14.05 4.74 25.96
CA GLY A 21 12.60 4.81 26.07
C GLY A 21 12.09 6.24 25.89
N HIS A 22 10.88 6.37 25.35
CA HIS A 22 9.94 7.41 25.71
C HIS A 22 8.51 6.90 25.56
N SER A 23 7.74 7.10 26.62
CA SER A 23 6.31 6.87 26.72
C SER A 23 5.53 7.74 25.73
N HIS A 24 4.61 7.11 25.00
CA HIS A 24 3.35 7.74 24.61
C HIS A 24 2.23 6.73 24.89
N ALA A 25 1.46 7.03 25.95
CA ALA A 25 0.07 6.60 26.05
C ALA A 25 -0.74 7.37 24.98
N ASP A 26 -1.81 6.73 24.48
CA ASP A 26 -2.71 7.19 23.41
C ASP A 26 -1.98 7.33 22.05
N GLU A 27 -2.24 6.56 20.99
CA GLU A 27 -3.46 5.94 20.50
C GLU A 27 -3.07 4.56 19.93
N ALA A 28 -3.72 3.50 20.42
CA ALA A 28 -3.67 2.21 19.76
C ALA A 28 -4.46 2.31 18.45
N HIS A 29 -3.85 2.87 17.40
CA HIS A 29 -4.25 2.58 16.02
C HIS A 29 -3.85 1.14 15.71
N GLY A 30 -4.54 0.21 16.36
CA GLY A 30 -4.55 -1.18 15.95
C GLY A 30 -5.17 -1.21 14.56
N HIS A 31 -4.33 -1.27 13.52
CA HIS A 31 -4.73 -1.66 12.18
C HIS A 31 -5.20 -3.13 12.23
N HIS A 32 -6.40 -3.35 12.78
CA HIS A 32 -7.05 -4.64 12.76
C HIS A 32 -7.75 -4.79 11.41
N HIS A 33 -7.01 -5.26 10.41
CA HIS A 33 -7.59 -5.80 9.19
C HIS A 33 -8.20 -7.17 9.54
N GLY A 34 -9.40 -7.17 10.13
CA GLY A 34 -9.93 -8.36 10.79
C GLY A 34 -11.45 -8.47 10.76
N GLY A 35 -11.98 -8.98 9.65
CA GLY A 35 -13.29 -9.66 9.64
C GLY A 35 -14.51 -8.78 9.41
N HIS A 36 -15.52 -9.39 8.80
CA HIS A 36 -16.84 -8.83 8.49
C HIS A 36 -17.68 -8.44 9.74
N ASP A 37 -17.06 -8.42 10.93
CA ASP A 37 -17.70 -8.20 12.24
C ASP A 37 -17.21 -6.92 12.94
N ASP A 38 -16.13 -6.29 12.47
CA ASP A 38 -15.68 -4.96 12.94
C ASP A 38 -16.28 -3.86 12.05
N LEU A 39 -17.56 -3.57 12.31
CA LEU A 39 -18.20 -2.38 11.75
C LEU A 39 -17.51 -1.12 12.29
N LEU A 40 -17.30 -0.14 11.41
CA LEU A 40 -16.88 1.20 11.79
C LEU A 40 -17.92 1.79 12.77
N LYS A 41 -17.48 2.18 13.96
CA LYS A 41 -18.31 2.58 15.10
C LYS A 41 -18.51 4.10 15.14
N THR A 42 -17.63 4.87 14.50
CA THR A 42 -17.70 6.35 14.49
C THR A 42 -17.54 6.96 13.10
N LYS A 43 -17.91 8.24 12.96
CA LYS A 43 -17.69 9.00 11.71
C LYS A 43 -16.20 9.23 11.47
N GLU A 44 -15.44 9.39 12.54
CA GLU A 44 -14.00 9.59 12.54
C GLU A 44 -13.28 8.33 12.03
N GLU A 45 -13.70 7.15 12.49
CA GLU A 45 -13.20 5.87 11.98
C GLU A 45 -13.53 5.70 10.49
N ALA A 46 -14.73 6.06 10.06
CA ALA A 46 -15.10 6.02 8.65
C ALA A 46 -14.31 7.02 7.78
N ALA A 47 -14.05 8.22 8.29
CA ALA A 47 -13.22 9.21 7.61
C ALA A 47 -11.76 8.75 7.51
N ALA A 48 -11.20 8.19 8.58
CA ALA A 48 -9.85 7.63 8.58
C ALA A 48 -9.71 6.45 7.61
N PHE A 49 -10.70 5.55 7.58
CA PHE A 49 -10.72 4.44 6.63
C PHE A 49 -10.78 4.95 5.18
N LEU A 50 -11.67 5.89 4.86
CA LEU A 50 -11.75 6.48 3.52
C LEU A 50 -10.45 7.19 3.11
N GLN A 51 -9.81 7.90 4.05
CA GLN A 51 -8.53 8.55 3.78
C GLN A 51 -7.43 7.52 3.47
N TYR A 52 -7.37 6.43 4.25
CA TYR A 52 -6.48 5.30 3.96
C TYR A 52 -6.78 4.67 2.59
N THR A 53 -8.06 4.40 2.27
CA THR A 53 -8.45 3.82 0.98
C THR A 53 -8.02 4.70 -0.19
N LEU A 54 -8.22 6.01 -0.11
CA LEU A 54 -7.80 6.94 -1.17
C LEU A 54 -6.28 6.96 -1.37
N GLN A 55 -5.50 6.93 -0.29
CA GLN A 55 -4.05 6.83 -0.37
C GLN A 55 -3.60 5.49 -0.97
N HIS A 56 -4.24 4.40 -0.59
CA HIS A 56 -3.96 3.07 -1.12
C HIS A 56 -4.29 2.97 -2.62
N ASN A 57 -5.40 3.58 -3.04
CA ASN A 57 -5.78 3.62 -4.45
C ASN A 57 -4.80 4.44 -5.30
N ALA A 58 -4.20 5.50 -4.74
CA ALA A 58 -3.14 6.24 -5.42
C ALA A 58 -1.89 5.37 -5.67
N HIS A 59 -1.52 4.50 -4.73
CA HIS A 59 -0.44 3.55 -4.94
C HIS A 59 -0.80 2.50 -6.01
N HIS A 60 -2.03 1.98 -5.99
CA HIS A 60 -2.50 1.07 -7.02
C HIS A 60 -2.51 1.69 -8.42
N ASP A 61 -2.79 2.99 -8.54
CA ASP A 61 -2.73 3.70 -9.81
C ASP A 61 -1.32 3.63 -10.44
N GLU A 62 -0.29 3.85 -9.63
CA GLU A 62 1.12 3.74 -10.04
C GLU A 62 1.48 2.30 -10.46
N GLU A 63 1.06 1.31 -9.66
CA GLU A 63 1.29 -0.12 -9.96
C GLU A 63 0.60 -0.54 -11.26
N LEU A 64 -0.65 -0.15 -11.46
CA LEU A 64 -1.44 -0.46 -12.65
C LEU A 64 -0.87 0.26 -13.88
N SER A 65 -0.38 1.48 -13.74
CA SER A 65 0.32 2.20 -14.80
C SER A 65 1.60 1.45 -15.23
N GLY A 66 2.38 0.95 -14.26
CA GLY A 66 3.53 0.08 -14.55
C GLY A 66 3.15 -1.24 -15.24
N LEU A 67 1.99 -1.81 -14.89
CA LEU A 67 1.44 -2.98 -15.57
C LEU A 67 1.02 -2.68 -17.01
N VAL A 68 0.40 -1.51 -17.27
CA VAL A 68 0.06 -1.07 -18.64
C VAL A 68 1.31 -1.01 -19.50
N HIS A 69 2.38 -0.37 -19.03
CA HIS A 69 3.64 -0.31 -19.77
C HIS A 69 4.23 -1.69 -20.04
N SER A 70 4.16 -2.60 -19.05
CA SER A 70 4.64 -3.98 -19.20
C SER A 70 3.85 -4.74 -20.26
N LEU A 71 2.52 -4.60 -20.28
CA LEU A 71 1.65 -5.25 -21.27
C LEU A 71 1.87 -4.69 -22.68
N GLN A 72 2.09 -3.39 -22.83
CA GLN A 72 2.46 -2.76 -24.09
C GLN A 72 3.81 -3.29 -24.61
N HIS A 73 4.81 -3.41 -23.72
CA HIS A 73 6.11 -3.98 -24.09
C HIS A 73 5.99 -5.42 -24.62
N LEU A 74 5.05 -6.20 -24.06
CA LEU A 74 4.73 -7.56 -24.51
C LEU A 74 3.83 -7.62 -25.75
N SER A 75 3.50 -6.48 -26.38
CA SER A 75 2.56 -6.38 -27.51
C SER A 75 1.17 -6.94 -27.20
N LEU A 76 0.72 -6.81 -25.95
CA LEU A 76 -0.60 -7.22 -25.46
C LEU A 76 -1.54 -6.00 -25.37
N ASP A 77 -1.67 -5.25 -26.45
CA ASP A 77 -2.36 -3.94 -26.47
C ASP A 77 -3.80 -3.99 -25.96
N LYS A 78 -4.53 -5.07 -26.25
CA LYS A 78 -5.91 -5.24 -25.76
C LYS A 78 -5.96 -5.35 -24.24
N ALA A 79 -5.04 -6.10 -23.63
CA ALA A 79 -4.97 -6.23 -22.18
C ALA A 79 -4.51 -4.91 -21.53
N ALA A 80 -3.53 -4.23 -22.14
CA ALA A 80 -3.08 -2.92 -21.70
C ALA A 80 -4.22 -1.88 -21.71
N GLY A 81 -5.04 -1.88 -22.77
CA GLY A 81 -6.20 -0.99 -22.89
C GLY A 81 -7.28 -1.27 -21.85
N GLU A 82 -7.51 -2.54 -21.49
CA GLU A 82 -8.43 -2.90 -20.41
C GLU A 82 -7.94 -2.38 -19.06
N VAL A 83 -6.67 -2.60 -18.73
CA VAL A 83 -6.08 -2.10 -17.47
C VAL A 83 -6.11 -0.57 -17.41
N ALA A 84 -5.81 0.12 -18.51
CA ALA A 84 -5.93 1.58 -18.58
C ALA A 84 -7.38 2.07 -18.38
N SER A 85 -8.37 1.30 -18.85
CA SER A 85 -9.78 1.61 -18.60
C SER A 85 -10.16 1.40 -17.13
N CYS A 86 -9.62 0.38 -16.48
CA CYS A 86 -9.76 0.16 -15.03
C CYS A 86 -9.17 1.30 -14.21
N ILE A 87 -8.02 1.85 -14.61
CA ILE A 87 -7.41 3.04 -13.99
C ILE A 87 -8.39 4.22 -14.03
N GLY A 88 -8.92 4.55 -15.22
CA GLY A 88 -9.90 5.65 -15.35
C GLY A 88 -11.16 5.44 -14.51
N ALA A 89 -11.65 4.20 -14.40
CA ALA A 89 -12.78 3.89 -13.51
C ALA A 89 -12.42 4.05 -12.02
N LEU A 90 -11.18 3.71 -11.63
CA LEU A 90 -10.69 3.91 -10.27
C LEU A 90 -10.60 5.40 -9.93
N GLU A 91 -10.15 6.25 -10.86
CA GLU A 91 -10.14 7.72 -10.69
C GLU A 91 -11.55 8.27 -10.43
N GLU A 92 -12.57 7.82 -11.18
CA GLU A 92 -13.97 8.23 -10.96
C GLU A 92 -14.47 7.79 -9.58
N ILE A 93 -14.17 6.54 -9.19
CA ILE A 93 -14.53 6.01 -7.87
C ILE A 93 -13.86 6.85 -6.78
N ASN A 94 -12.57 7.17 -6.93
CA ASN A 94 -11.81 7.98 -5.96
C ASN A 94 -12.42 9.37 -5.82
N ALA A 95 -12.79 10.04 -6.91
CA ALA A 95 -13.46 11.34 -6.85
C ALA A 95 -14.78 11.29 -6.05
N ARG A 96 -15.54 10.20 -6.18
CA ARG A 96 -16.77 9.98 -5.41
C ARG A 96 -16.49 9.68 -3.94
N LEU A 97 -15.48 8.87 -3.64
CA LEU A 97 -15.04 8.58 -2.26
C LEU A 97 -14.52 9.83 -1.56
N GLU A 98 -13.80 10.71 -2.27
CA GLU A 98 -13.38 12.02 -1.75
C GLU A 98 -14.57 12.91 -1.39
N ALA A 99 -15.61 12.93 -2.21
CA ALA A 99 -16.83 13.67 -1.91
C ALA A 99 -17.52 13.14 -0.63
N VAL A 100 -17.54 11.82 -0.44
CA VAL A 100 -18.03 11.19 0.80
C VAL A 100 -17.15 11.59 1.98
N LEU A 101 -15.82 11.51 1.85
CA LEU A 101 -14.89 11.91 2.91
C LEU A 101 -15.10 13.38 3.33
N LYS A 102 -15.33 14.29 2.38
CA LYS A 102 -15.66 15.70 2.68
C LYS A 102 -16.97 15.85 3.45
N SER A 103 -17.94 14.96 3.27
CA SER A 103 -19.23 15.00 3.99
C SER A 103 -19.15 14.48 5.44
N LEU A 104 -18.07 13.76 5.79
CA LEU A 104 -17.82 13.25 7.13
C LEU A 104 -16.98 14.19 8.01
N LYS A 105 -16.38 15.22 7.40
CA LYS A 105 -15.54 16.23 8.06
C LYS A 105 -16.34 17.45 8.51
#